data_AF-A0A2J0L5Y5-F1
#
_entry.id   AF-A0A2J0L5Y5-F1
#
_cell.length_a   1.000
_cell.length_b   1.000
_cell.length_c   1.000
_cell.angle_alpha   90.00
_cell.angle_beta   90.00
_cell.angle_gamma   90.00
#
_symmetry.space_group_name_H-M   'P 1'
#
loop_
_entity.id
_entity.type
_entity.pdbx_description
1 polymer ?
#
loop_
_entity_poly.entity_id
_entity_poly.type
_entity_poly.pdbx_seq_one_letter_code
_entity_poly.pdbx_strand_id
1 'polypeptide(L)' 'MNEDMELEGIKIHIGKENIDSEMQDYSIITCNYKINGTTVGAMAAIGPTRMEYGKVMSVLKYISHELGKELESLG' A
#
# COMPACT_ATOMS: atom_id res chain seq x y z
N MET A 1 13.71 -13.07 11.72
CA MET A 1 13.40 -11.84 10.95
C MET A 1 12.25 -12.20 10.06
N ASN A 2 11.10 -11.55 10.23
CA ASN A 2 9.99 -11.79 9.31
C ASN A 2 10.40 -11.10 8.01
N GLU A 3 10.64 -11.93 7.00
CA GLU A 3 10.76 -11.50 5.62
C GLU A 3 9.39 -10.93 5.26
N ASP A 4 9.23 -9.62 5.48
CA ASP A 4 8.21 -8.83 4.83
C ASP A 4 8.22 -9.26 3.37
N MET A 5 7.15 -9.94 2.93
CA MET A 5 7.03 -10.40 1.56
C MET A 5 7.26 -9.19 0.65
N GLU A 6 8.43 -9.15 -0.02
CA GLU A 6 8.83 -8.15 -1.00
C GLU A 6 8.00 -8.26 -2.30
N LEU A 7 6.69 -8.40 -2.16
CA LEU A 7 5.74 -8.17 -3.22
C LEU A 7 5.65 -6.65 -3.41
N GLU A 8 6.54 -6.10 -4.23
CA GLU A 8 6.46 -4.74 -4.78
C GLU A 8 6.38 -3.59 -3.76
N GLY A 9 6.94 -3.78 -2.56
CA GLY A 9 6.93 -2.75 -1.53
C GLY A 9 5.55 -2.50 -0.91
N ILE A 10 4.70 -3.52 -0.87
CA ILE A 10 3.47 -3.49 -0.07
C ILE A 10 3.83 -3.67 1.42
N LYS A 11 3.33 -2.80 2.30
CA LYS A 11 3.43 -2.96 3.75
C LYS A 11 2.05 -2.90 4.39
N ILE A 12 1.85 -3.68 5.44
CA ILE A 12 0.58 -3.75 6.16
C ILE A 12 0.86 -3.51 7.63
N HIS A 13 0.10 -2.60 8.23
CA HIS A 13 0.06 -2.39 9.68
C HIS A 13 -1.36 -2.63 10.17
N ILE A 14 -1.55 -3.48 11.18
CA ILE A 14 -2.85 -3.92 11.67
C ILE A 14 -3.03 -3.51 13.12
N GLY A 15 -4.00 -2.62 13.35
CA GLY A 15 -4.46 -2.21 14.67
C GLY A 15 -3.33 -1.77 15.58
N LYS A 16 -2.99 -2.60 16.57
CA LYS A 16 -1.96 -2.28 17.59
C LYS A 16 -0.53 -2.13 17.05
N GLU A 17 -0.29 -2.51 15.79
CA GLU A 17 0.97 -2.22 15.11
C GLU A 17 1.09 -0.74 14.72
N ASN A 18 -0.02 -0.01 14.68
CA ASN A 18 -0.04 1.43 14.44
C ASN A 18 0.44 2.18 15.69
N ILE A 19 1.39 3.09 15.49
CA ILE A 19 1.99 3.89 16.57
C ILE A 19 0.96 4.85 17.18
N ASP A 20 0.09 5.42 16.33
CA ASP A 20 -0.98 6.31 16.77
C ASP A 20 -2.14 5.51 17.39
N SER A 21 -2.53 5.87 18.61
CA SER A 21 -3.64 5.24 19.32
C SER A 21 -4.96 5.34 18.58
N GLU A 22 -5.20 6.43 17.84
CA GLU A 22 -6.42 6.62 17.06
C GLU A 22 -6.49 5.68 15.86
N MET A 23 -5.34 5.17 15.43
CA MET A 23 -5.23 4.24 14.31
C MET A 23 -5.31 2.77 14.74
N GLN A 24 -5.44 2.46 16.03
CA GLN A 24 -5.43 1.07 16.51
C GLN A 24 -6.68 0.25 16.17
N ASP A 25 -7.76 0.90 15.72
CA ASP A 25 -8.95 0.22 15.19
C ASP A 25 -8.88 -0.02 13.68
N TYR A 26 -7.81 0.42 13.03
CA TYR A 26 -7.64 0.39 11.58
C TYR A 26 -6.48 -0.50 11.13
N SER A 27 -6.58 -0.97 9.90
CA SER A 27 -5.48 -1.52 9.12
C SER A 27 -5.05 -0.50 8.07
N ILE A 28 -3.75 -0.35 7.92
CA ILE A 28 -3.11 0.55 6.95
C ILE A 28 -2.30 -0.33 6.00
N ILE A 29 -2.73 -0.41 4.75
CA ILE A 29 -2.02 -1.09 3.67
C ILE A 29 -1.39 -0.03 2.79
N THR A 30 -0.07 -0.03 2.67
CA THR A 30 0.66 0.89 1.79
C THR A 30 1.26 0.16 0.61
N CYS A 31 1.39 0.84 -0.52
CA CYS A 31 2.16 0.35 -1.66
C CYS A 31 2.91 1.51 -2.32
N ASN A 32 4.10 1.23 -2.86
CA ASN A 32 4.85 2.20 -3.62
C ASN A 32 4.38 2.23 -5.08
N TYR A 33 4.37 3.41 -5.70
CA TYR A 33 4.24 3.56 -7.15
C TYR A 33 5.56 4.05 -7.75
N LYS A 34 5.77 3.68 -9.01
CA LYS A 34 7.01 3.97 -9.74
C LYS A 34 6.71 4.76 -11.00
N ILE A 35 7.64 5.63 -11.37
CA ILE A 35 7.67 6.34 -12.66
C ILE A 35 9.06 6.11 -13.24
N ASN A 36 9.15 5.61 -14.47
CA ASN A 36 10.38 5.26 -15.15
C ASN A 36 11.26 4.32 -14.30
N GLY A 37 10.64 3.33 -13.65
CA GLY A 37 11.30 2.37 -12.77
C GLY A 37 11.76 2.93 -11.41
N THR A 38 11.63 4.23 -11.17
CA THR A 38 12.02 4.89 -9.91
C THR A 38 10.82 4.99 -8.99
N THR A 39 10.95 4.60 -7.72
CA THR A 39 9.91 4.83 -6.71
C THR A 39 9.74 6.33 -6.47
N VAL A 40 8.56 6.88 -6.77
CA VAL A 40 8.27 8.32 -6.64
C VAL A 40 7.41 8.62 -5.42
N GLY A 41 6.61 7.66 -4.96
CA GLY A 41 5.82 7.83 -3.76
C GLY A 41 5.10 6.57 -3.31
N ALA A 42 4.22 6.73 -2.34
CA ALA A 42 3.40 5.67 -1.79
C ALA A 42 1.92 6.05 -1.77
N MET A 43 1.08 5.04 -1.89
CA MET A 43 -0.37 5.10 -1.69
C MET A 43 -0.74 4.27 -0.47
N ALA A 44 -1.86 4.60 0.18
CA ALA A 44 -2.36 3.88 1.33
C ALA A 44 -3.86 3.58 1.21
N ALA A 45 -4.27 2.37 1.58
CA ALA A 45 -5.64 2.02 1.90
C ALA A 45 -5.79 1.89 3.41
N ILE A 46 -6.80 2.56 3.96
CA ILE A 46 -7.11 2.55 5.40
C ILE A 46 -8.52 1.98 5.56
N GLY A 47 -8.67 1.01 6.44
CA GLY A 47 -9.95 0.36 6.72
C GLY A 47 -9.99 -0.29 8.11
N PRO A 48 -11.11 -0.86 8.55
CA PRO A 48 -11.18 -1.57 9.82
C PRO A 48 -10.25 -2.79 9.83
N THR A 49 -9.83 -3.22 11.03
CA THR A 49 -8.93 -4.38 11.21
C THR A 49 -9.46 -5.70 10.62
N ARG A 50 -10.77 -5.82 10.42
CA ARG A 50 -11.41 -6.94 9.71
C ARG A 50 -11.88 -6.49 8.32
N MET A 51 -11.09 -6.81 7.31
CA MET A 51 -11.35 -6.49 5.90
C MET A 51 -10.87 -7.61 4.98
N GLU A 52 -11.29 -7.57 3.71
CA GLU A 52 -10.84 -8.49 2.67
C GLU A 52 -9.45 -8.09 2.16
N TYR A 53 -8.39 -8.39 2.92
CA TYR A 53 -7.02 -7.96 2.63
C TYR A 53 -6.56 -8.29 1.20
N GLY A 54 -6.80 -9.53 0.74
CA GLY A 54 -6.40 -9.95 -0.60
C GLY A 54 -7.05 -9.12 -1.71
N LYS A 55 -8.33 -8.76 -1.55
CA LYS A 55 -9.05 -7.89 -2.49
C LYS A 55 -8.48 -6.47 -2.47
N VAL A 56 -8.25 -5.92 -1.28
CA VAL A 56 -7.73 -4.54 -1.15
C VAL A 56 -6.30 -4.43 -1.67
N MET A 57 -5.43 -5.38 -1.35
CA MET A 57 -4.08 -5.42 -1.90
C MET A 57 -4.11 -5.50 -3.43
N SER A 58 -4.99 -6.33 -4.00
CA SER A 58 -5.12 -6.48 -5.46
C SER A 58 -5.56 -5.18 -6.13
N VAL A 59 -6.55 -4.49 -5.56
CA VAL A 59 -7.03 -3.20 -6.06
C VAL A 59 -5.96 -2.12 -5.92
N LEU A 60 -5.34 -2.02 -4.74
CA LEU A 60 -4.32 -1.01 -4.46
C LEU A 60 -3.10 -1.17 -5.38
N LYS A 61 -2.68 -2.42 -5.64
CA LYS A 61 -1.63 -2.76 -6.59
C LYS A 61 -1.97 -2.33 -8.01
N TYR A 62 -3.19 -2.65 -8.46
CA TYR A 62 -3.66 -2.25 -9.79
C TYR A 62 -3.63 -0.73 -9.96
N ILE A 63 -4.17 0.01 -8.98
CA ILE A 63 -4.18 1.48 -9.02
C ILE A 63 -2.76 2.05 -9.01
N SER A 64 -1.86 1.52 -8.18
CA SER A 64 -0.46 1.96 -8.13
C SER A 64 0.24 1.81 -9.49
N HIS A 65 0.04 0.67 -10.15
CA HIS A 65 0.60 0.41 -11.47
C HIS A 65 0.04 1.33 -12.55
N GLU A 66 -1.28 1.49 -12.61
CA GLU A 66 -1.91 2.37 -13.61
C GLU A 66 -1.57 3.84 -13.37
N LEU A 67 -1.48 4.28 -12.11
CA LEU A 67 -1.01 5.62 -11.78
C LEU A 67 0.42 5.85 -12.26
N GLY A 68 1.33 4.90 -12.03
CA GLY A 68 2.71 4.98 -12.50
C GLY A 68 2.77 5.18 -14.02
N LYS A 69 2.04 4.36 -14.78
CA LYS A 69 1.96 4.44 -16.24
C LYS A 69 1.39 5.75 -16.75
N GLU A 70 0.32 6.26 -16.13
CA GLU A 70 -0.30 7.52 -16.55
C GLU A 70 0.67 8.70 -16.31
N LEU A 71 1.36 8.70 -15.16
CA LEU A 71 2.34 9.75 -14.84
C LEU A 71 3.60 9.66 -15.70
N GLU A 72 4.01 8.47 -16.14
CA GLU A 72 5.09 8.31 -17.14
C GLU A 72 4.74 8.97 -18.48
N SER A 73 3.46 8.96 -18.87
CA SER A 73 3.01 9.56 -20.14
C SER A 73 2.98 11.10 -20.15
N LEU A 74 3.08 11.72 -18.97
CA LEU A 74 3.07 13.17 -18.79
C LEU A 74 4.48 13.80 -18.79
N GLY A 75 5.54 12.99 -18.82
CA GLY A 75 6.95 13.41 -18.89
C GLY A 75 7.55 13.24 -20.27
#